data_AF-B7Q9R5-F1
#
_entry.id   AF-B7Q9R5-F1
#
_cell.length_a   1.000
_cell.length_b   1.000
_cell.length_c   1.000
_cell.angle_alpha   90.00
_cell.angle_beta   90.00
_cell.angle_gamma   90.00
#
_symmetry.space_group_name_H-M   'P 1'
#
loop_
_entity.id
_entity.type
_entity.pdbx_description
1 polymer ?
#
loop_
_entity_poly.entity_id
_entity_poly.type
_entity_poly.pdbx_seq_one_letter_code
_entity_poly.pdbx_strand_id
1 'polypeptide(L)'
;SKRSLEDSKIVETKDQSTSTEDLSVLEDRLFDKKAEILRLNEDEAVRKLDEVISSYSDSDSGYNESLEGSSDISSINGSDANDLVSKIVSQSNSIVSETMRNIMKEKNEFEKHQAAKKYYDAGQALALRGRYEEAIKEYNKAIKLKPDEDVLYYKKGNSLAFLGRYEEAIECYDKSISLNPEYADAYNNKGNSFFDLEKYEEALVEYDKAIELKPNDA
;
A
#
# COMPACT_ATOMS: atom_id res chain seq x y z
N SER A 1 18.70 -34.96 42.55
CA SER A 1 18.86 -33.55 42.97
C SER A 1 19.00 -32.70 41.71
N LYS A 2 18.03 -31.79 41.51
CA LYS A 2 17.93 -30.68 40.53
C LYS A 2 18.85 -30.70 39.30
N ARG A 3 18.26 -30.97 38.13
CA ARG A 3 18.52 -30.32 36.83
C ARG A 3 17.37 -30.70 35.88
N SER A 4 16.29 -29.92 35.96
CA SER A 4 15.11 -29.95 35.10
C SER A 4 14.53 -28.54 35.14
N LEU A 5 14.15 -28.04 33.96
CA LEU A 5 13.50 -26.75 33.64
C LEU A 5 14.41 -25.51 33.56
N GLU A 6 14.16 -24.72 32.50
CA GLU A 6 14.79 -23.45 32.08
C GLU A 6 16.15 -23.70 31.36
N ASP A 7 16.31 -23.56 30.04
CA ASP A 7 15.78 -22.56 29.11
C ASP A 7 15.56 -23.14 27.71
N SER A 8 14.34 -22.96 27.21
CA SER A 8 13.91 -23.18 25.84
C SER A 8 13.54 -21.82 25.25
N LYS A 9 13.87 -21.62 23.97
CA LYS A 9 13.50 -20.51 23.08
C LYS A 9 14.37 -19.25 23.15
N ILE A 10 15.41 -19.21 22.30
CA ILE A 10 15.65 -18.09 21.39
C ILE A 10 16.21 -18.67 20.08
N VAL A 11 15.32 -18.98 19.13
CA VAL A 11 15.71 -19.06 17.72
C VAL A 11 15.19 -17.77 17.12
N GLU A 12 16.10 -16.82 16.91
CA GLU A 12 15.85 -15.60 16.14
C GLU A 12 15.48 -16.00 14.71
N THR A 13 14.21 -15.84 14.37
CA THR A 13 13.77 -15.86 12.97
C THR A 13 13.26 -14.50 12.58
N LYS A 14 13.80 -14.03 11.44
CA LYS A 14 13.26 -13.05 10.51
C LYS A 14 13.36 -11.59 10.91
N ASP A 15 14.52 -11.07 10.53
CA ASP A 15 14.63 -9.81 9.80
C ASP A 15 13.52 -9.68 8.72
N GLN A 16 12.46 -8.96 9.06
CA GLN A 16 11.58 -8.24 8.14
C GLN A 16 11.25 -6.88 8.78
N SER A 17 12.31 -6.11 9.08
CA SER A 17 12.17 -4.68 9.29
C SER A 17 12.01 -3.98 7.94
N THR A 18 10.82 -4.01 7.36
CA THR A 18 10.42 -3.03 6.36
C THR A 18 9.37 -2.12 6.98
N SER A 19 9.89 -1.16 7.74
CA SER A 19 9.40 0.21 7.87
C SER A 19 7.89 0.39 7.69
N THR A 20 7.12 0.08 8.72
CA THR A 20 5.85 0.75 8.97
C THR A 20 6.17 2.20 9.29
N GLU A 21 6.17 3.09 8.30
CA GLU A 21 6.14 4.52 8.58
C GLU A 21 4.86 4.80 9.36
N ASP A 22 5.02 5.24 10.61
CA ASP A 22 3.92 5.62 11.48
C ASP A 22 3.07 6.69 10.78
N LEU A 23 1.74 6.65 10.95
CA LEU A 23 0.82 7.59 10.30
C LEU A 23 1.21 9.06 10.59
N SER A 24 1.79 9.33 11.76
CA SER A 24 2.34 10.64 12.12
C SER A 24 3.51 11.06 11.23
N VAL A 25 4.40 10.12 10.87
CA VAL A 25 5.52 10.37 9.96
C VAL A 25 5.03 10.70 8.55
N LEU A 26 3.96 10.03 8.09
CA LEU A 26 3.31 10.35 6.82
C LEU A 26 2.60 11.71 6.85
N GLU A 27 1.95 12.06 7.96
CA GLU A 27 1.32 13.37 8.17
C GLU A 27 2.34 14.51 8.25
N ASP A 28 3.49 14.27 8.89
CA ASP A 28 4.60 15.23 8.97
C ASP A 28 5.25 15.41 7.59
N ARG A 29 5.53 14.30 6.86
CA ARG A 29 6.02 14.36 5.47
C ARG A 29 5.04 15.09 4.55
N LEU A 30 3.72 14.92 4.77
CA LEU A 30 2.68 15.63 4.03
C LEU A 30 2.73 17.14 4.28
N PHE A 31 2.86 17.52 5.55
CA PHE A 31 2.97 18.93 5.94
C PHE A 31 4.24 19.56 5.34
N ASP A 32 5.37 18.86 5.44
CA ASP A 32 6.66 19.31 4.91
C ASP A 32 6.65 19.41 3.39
N LYS A 33 6.10 18.41 2.67
CA LYS A 33 6.02 18.45 1.20
C LYS A 33 5.08 19.55 0.71
N LYS A 34 3.98 19.79 1.43
CA LYS A 34 3.07 20.91 1.16
C LYS A 34 3.77 22.26 1.35
N ALA A 35 4.54 22.41 2.43
CA ALA A 35 5.33 23.62 2.68
C ALA A 35 6.46 23.81 1.66
N GLU A 36 7.16 22.74 1.27
CA GLU A 36 8.21 22.74 0.26
C GLU A 36 7.66 23.12 -1.13
N ILE A 37 6.51 22.58 -1.53
CA ILE A 37 5.88 22.93 -2.82
C ILE A 37 5.38 24.38 -2.83
N LEU A 38 4.79 24.86 -1.72
CA LEU A 38 4.42 26.28 -1.60
C LEU A 38 5.65 27.19 -1.68
N ARG A 39 6.73 26.82 -0.99
CA ARG A 39 7.99 27.57 -1.03
C ARG A 39 8.65 27.52 -2.40
N LEU A 40 8.69 26.37 -3.08
CA LEU A 40 9.20 26.29 -4.45
C LEU A 40 8.36 27.15 -5.41
N ASN A 41 7.03 27.23 -5.22
CA ASN A 41 6.19 28.12 -6.01
C ASN A 41 6.42 29.61 -5.67
N GLU A 42 6.63 29.95 -4.39
CA GLU A 42 6.98 31.32 -3.97
C GLU A 42 8.39 31.70 -4.43
N ASP A 43 9.39 30.84 -4.24
CA ASP A 43 10.77 31.04 -4.64
C ASP A 43 10.92 31.06 -6.16
N GLU A 44 10.18 30.24 -6.91
CA GLU A 44 10.20 30.31 -8.38
C GLU A 44 9.43 31.53 -8.91
N ALA A 45 8.35 31.96 -8.24
CA ALA A 45 7.66 33.21 -8.54
C ALA A 45 8.53 34.43 -8.21
N VAL A 46 9.22 34.42 -7.07
CA VAL A 46 10.18 35.44 -6.64
C VAL A 46 11.39 35.44 -7.55
N ARG A 47 11.94 34.28 -7.95
CA ARG A 47 13.06 34.20 -8.90
C ARG A 47 12.68 34.73 -10.28
N LYS A 48 11.46 34.44 -10.76
CA LYS A 48 10.94 35.02 -12.02
C LYS A 48 10.66 36.52 -11.88
N LEU A 49 10.19 36.99 -10.72
CA LEU A 49 10.04 38.41 -10.42
C LEU A 49 11.40 39.12 -10.33
N ASP A 50 12.42 38.49 -9.76
CA ASP A 50 13.78 39.01 -9.65
C ASP A 50 14.51 39.00 -10.99
N GLU A 51 14.29 37.99 -11.86
CA GLU A 51 14.76 38.01 -13.25
C GLU A 51 14.10 39.15 -14.04
N VAL A 52 12.81 39.40 -13.81
CA VAL A 52 12.09 40.53 -14.39
C VAL A 52 12.62 41.86 -13.84
N ILE A 53 12.78 42.02 -12.52
CA ILE A 53 13.28 43.25 -11.88
C ILE A 53 14.74 43.54 -12.24
N SER A 54 15.60 42.52 -12.29
CA SER A 54 17.01 42.66 -12.67
C SER A 54 17.16 43.07 -14.14
N SER A 55 16.24 42.66 -15.01
CA SER A 55 16.17 43.14 -16.39
C SER A 55 15.83 44.64 -16.51
N TYR A 56 15.30 45.26 -15.44
CA TYR A 56 15.03 46.70 -15.37
C TYR A 56 16.15 47.51 -14.70
N SER A 57 16.97 46.90 -13.82
CA SER A 57 17.95 47.61 -12.97
C SER A 57 19.32 47.86 -13.60
N ASP A 58 19.64 47.27 -14.76
CA ASP A 58 20.89 47.52 -15.48
C ASP A 58 20.87 48.84 -16.30
N SER A 59 19.92 49.74 -16.02
CA SER A 59 19.82 51.04 -16.68
C SER A 59 19.87 52.19 -15.66
N ASP A 60 21.09 52.54 -15.22
CA ASP A 60 21.34 53.85 -14.60
C ASP A 60 21.81 54.84 -15.67
N SER A 61 20.90 55.70 -16.12
CA SER A 61 21.07 57.15 -15.92
C SER A 61 19.91 57.91 -16.59
N GLY A 62 19.19 58.68 -15.78
CA GLY A 62 18.05 59.47 -16.22
C GLY A 62 18.42 60.53 -17.25
N TYR A 63 17.60 60.71 -18.29
CA TYR A 63 16.48 61.65 -18.29
C TYR A 63 15.81 61.64 -19.68
N ASN A 64 14.48 61.60 -19.68
CA ASN A 64 13.58 62.09 -20.75
C ASN A 64 14.03 61.92 -22.21
N GLU A 65 13.59 60.84 -22.86
CA GLU A 65 13.07 60.77 -24.25
C GLU A 65 12.86 59.29 -24.60
N SER A 66 11.90 58.63 -23.95
CA SER A 66 11.91 57.17 -23.84
C SER A 66 10.89 56.49 -24.76
N LEU A 67 11.14 56.47 -26.07
CA LEU A 67 10.53 55.55 -27.05
C LEU A 67 11.05 55.89 -28.46
N GLU A 68 11.73 54.94 -29.11
CA GLU A 68 11.57 54.56 -30.53
C GLU A 68 12.70 53.59 -30.96
N GLY A 69 12.38 52.29 -31.03
CA GLY A 69 13.32 51.24 -31.44
C GLY A 69 12.85 49.83 -31.09
N SER A 70 11.58 49.56 -31.34
CA SER A 70 10.78 48.39 -30.94
C SER A 70 11.23 47.04 -31.54
N SER A 71 11.52 46.07 -30.67
CA SER A 71 10.68 44.86 -30.61
C SER A 71 10.07 44.82 -29.20
N ASP A 72 8.88 45.40 -29.11
CA ASP A 72 8.19 45.89 -27.92
C ASP A 72 7.99 44.88 -26.78
N ILE A 73 8.74 45.04 -25.67
CA ILE A 73 8.37 44.50 -24.35
C ILE A 73 7.36 45.45 -23.65
N SER A 74 7.19 46.67 -24.16
CA SER A 74 6.08 47.58 -23.83
C SER A 74 4.70 46.99 -24.17
N SER A 75 4.66 45.93 -24.99
CA SER A 75 3.45 45.26 -25.46
C SER A 75 2.98 44.10 -24.58
N ILE A 76 3.78 43.65 -23.60
CA ILE A 76 3.28 42.84 -22.48
C ILE A 76 2.50 43.81 -21.57
N ASN A 77 1.33 44.20 -22.04
CA ASN A 77 0.34 44.90 -21.24
C ASN A 77 0.05 44.04 -19.99
N GLY A 78 -0.43 44.63 -18.89
CA GLY A 78 -0.71 43.87 -17.66
C GLY A 78 -1.56 42.61 -17.88
N SER A 79 -2.30 42.55 -18.99
CA SER A 79 -2.92 41.36 -19.59
C SER A 79 -1.98 40.15 -19.75
N ASP A 80 -0.83 40.30 -20.38
CA ASP A 80 0.09 39.21 -20.71
C ASP A 80 0.88 38.71 -19.48
N ALA A 81 1.22 39.62 -18.57
CA ALA A 81 1.76 39.26 -17.26
C ALA A 81 0.69 38.54 -16.40
N ASN A 82 -0.56 39.01 -16.43
CA ASN A 82 -1.68 38.36 -15.76
C ASN A 82 -2.02 37.00 -16.38
N ASP A 83 -1.88 36.82 -17.69
CA ASP A 83 -2.05 35.54 -18.39
C ASP A 83 -0.97 34.53 -17.98
N LEU A 84 0.30 34.97 -17.90
CA LEU A 84 1.39 34.13 -17.41
C LEU A 84 1.20 33.72 -15.94
N VAL A 85 0.83 34.68 -15.07
CA VAL A 85 0.50 34.40 -13.67
C VAL A 85 -0.69 33.44 -13.57
N SER A 86 -1.73 33.63 -14.38
CA SER A 86 -2.91 32.75 -14.40
C SER A 86 -2.54 31.34 -14.87
N LYS A 87 -1.65 31.19 -15.86
CA LYS A 87 -1.13 29.90 -16.32
C LYS A 87 -0.33 29.21 -15.23
N ILE A 88 0.59 29.91 -14.55
CA ILE A 88 1.36 29.35 -13.44
C ILE A 88 0.43 28.91 -12.31
N VAL A 89 -0.49 29.78 -11.86
CA VAL A 89 -1.45 29.47 -10.80
C VAL A 89 -2.32 28.26 -11.18
N SER A 90 -2.80 28.18 -12.42
CA SER A 90 -3.60 27.03 -12.88
C SER A 90 -2.80 25.73 -12.93
N GLN A 91 -1.54 25.77 -13.36
CA GLN A 91 -0.62 24.62 -13.34
C GLN A 91 -0.31 24.18 -11.92
N SER A 92 0.04 25.11 -11.02
CA SER A 92 0.30 24.82 -9.60
C SER A 92 -0.93 24.20 -8.93
N ASN A 93 -2.13 24.75 -9.18
CA ASN A 93 -3.38 24.18 -8.67
C ASN A 93 -3.64 22.75 -9.21
N SER A 94 -3.30 22.49 -10.48
CA SER A 94 -3.40 21.17 -11.09
C SER A 94 -2.47 20.16 -10.38
N ILE A 95 -1.20 20.53 -10.20
CA ILE A 95 -0.19 19.69 -9.53
C ILE A 95 -0.60 19.38 -8.08
N VAL A 96 -1.04 20.40 -7.33
CA VAL A 96 -1.51 20.22 -5.95
C VAL A 96 -2.72 19.29 -5.90
N SER A 97 -3.67 19.44 -6.82
CA SER A 97 -4.87 18.61 -6.89
C SER A 97 -4.55 17.15 -7.20
N GLU A 98 -3.62 16.91 -8.12
CA GLU A 98 -3.17 15.55 -8.47
C GLU A 98 -2.40 14.89 -7.32
N THR A 99 -1.48 15.63 -6.71
CA THR A 99 -0.70 15.17 -5.56
C THR A 99 -1.61 14.80 -4.40
N MET A 100 -2.58 15.67 -4.07
CA MET A 100 -3.57 15.41 -3.02
C MET A 100 -4.39 14.15 -3.31
N ARG A 101 -4.82 13.96 -4.56
CA ARG A 101 -5.55 12.75 -4.97
C ARG A 101 -4.74 11.47 -4.74
N ASN A 102 -3.46 11.49 -5.08
CA ASN A 102 -2.57 10.34 -4.89
C ASN A 102 -2.35 10.03 -3.41
N ILE A 103 -2.09 11.05 -2.59
CA ILE A 103 -1.93 10.90 -1.13
C ILE A 103 -3.21 10.35 -0.48
N MET A 104 -4.39 10.87 -0.85
CA MET A 104 -5.65 10.34 -0.33
C MET A 104 -5.86 8.87 -0.71
N LYS A 105 -5.47 8.48 -1.93
CA LYS A 105 -5.55 7.10 -2.40
C LYS A 105 -4.60 6.19 -1.59
N GLU A 106 -3.36 6.62 -1.39
CA GLU A 106 -2.37 5.89 -0.57
C GLU A 106 -2.82 5.75 0.88
N LYS A 107 -3.29 6.83 1.50
CA LYS A 107 -3.84 6.82 2.86
C LYS A 107 -5.00 5.82 2.97
N ASN A 108 -5.92 5.85 2.03
CA ASN A 108 -7.05 4.92 2.02
C ASN A 108 -6.61 3.45 1.86
N GLU A 109 -5.61 3.16 1.03
CA GLU A 109 -5.06 1.81 0.90
C GLU A 109 -4.31 1.34 2.17
N PHE A 110 -3.59 2.25 2.82
CA PHE A 110 -2.94 2.00 4.10
C PHE A 110 -3.94 1.68 5.22
N GLU A 111 -5.02 2.47 5.33
CA GLU A 111 -6.10 2.23 6.29
C GLU A 111 -6.79 0.88 6.05
N LYS A 112 -7.06 0.53 4.78
CA LYS A 112 -7.59 -0.80 4.43
C LYS A 112 -6.64 -1.91 4.83
N HIS A 113 -5.34 -1.76 4.59
CA HIS A 113 -4.33 -2.76 4.96
C HIS A 113 -4.29 -2.97 6.48
N GLN A 114 -4.24 -1.88 7.27
CA GLN A 114 -4.29 -1.99 8.74
C GLN A 114 -5.59 -2.64 9.24
N ALA A 115 -6.74 -2.25 8.68
CA ALA A 115 -8.02 -2.82 9.05
C ALA A 115 -8.11 -4.32 8.69
N ALA A 116 -7.63 -4.71 7.51
CA ALA A 116 -7.55 -6.11 7.09
C ALA A 116 -6.67 -6.93 8.04
N LYS A 117 -5.47 -6.41 8.36
CA LYS A 117 -4.55 -7.05 9.31
C LYS A 117 -5.19 -7.24 10.69
N LYS A 118 -5.89 -6.23 11.20
CA LYS A 118 -6.61 -6.34 12.48
C LYS A 118 -7.63 -7.49 12.47
N TYR A 119 -8.43 -7.61 11.42
CA TYR A 119 -9.41 -8.70 11.29
C TYR A 119 -8.73 -10.06 11.12
N TYR A 120 -7.64 -10.14 10.37
CA TYR A 120 -6.82 -11.35 10.25
C TYR A 120 -6.28 -11.82 11.62
N ASP A 121 -5.66 -10.92 12.37
CA ASP A 121 -5.10 -11.21 13.70
C ASP A 121 -6.20 -11.66 14.68
N ALA A 122 -7.37 -11.02 14.64
CA ALA A 122 -8.54 -11.43 15.43
C ALA A 122 -9.05 -12.83 15.03
N GLY A 123 -9.13 -13.11 13.72
CA GLY A 123 -9.53 -14.41 13.19
C GLY A 123 -8.59 -15.53 13.64
N GLN A 124 -7.27 -15.29 13.59
CA GLN A 124 -6.27 -16.25 14.07
C GLN A 124 -6.42 -16.51 15.57
N ALA A 125 -6.57 -15.45 16.38
CA ALA A 125 -6.75 -15.59 17.82
C ALA A 125 -8.03 -16.37 18.18
N LEU A 126 -9.11 -16.22 17.41
CA LEU A 126 -10.34 -16.99 17.58
C LEU A 126 -10.17 -18.46 17.18
N ALA A 127 -9.50 -18.73 16.06
CA ALA A 127 -9.22 -20.09 15.59
C ALA A 127 -8.35 -20.87 16.60
N LEU A 128 -7.33 -20.22 17.18
CA LEU A 128 -6.49 -20.81 18.24
C LEU A 128 -7.29 -21.18 19.50
N ARG A 129 -8.47 -20.59 19.71
CA ARG A 129 -9.39 -20.89 20.81
C ARG A 129 -10.50 -21.87 20.40
N GLY A 130 -10.43 -22.45 19.20
CA GLY A 130 -11.45 -23.34 18.65
C GLY A 130 -12.75 -22.65 18.23
N ARG A 131 -12.79 -21.31 18.19
CA ARG A 131 -13.99 -20.53 17.81
C ARG A 131 -14.00 -20.30 16.30
N TYR A 132 -14.13 -21.38 15.53
CA TYR A 132 -13.89 -21.37 14.10
C TYR A 132 -14.92 -20.56 13.29
N GLU A 133 -16.22 -20.62 13.62
CA GLU A 133 -17.25 -19.81 12.93
C GLU A 133 -17.01 -18.31 13.10
N GLU A 134 -16.54 -17.90 14.27
CA GLU A 134 -16.22 -16.50 14.55
C GLU A 134 -14.92 -16.10 13.85
N ALA A 135 -13.92 -16.97 13.80
CA ALA A 135 -12.73 -16.76 13.01
C ALA A 135 -13.06 -16.54 11.53
N ILE A 136 -13.96 -17.36 10.95
CA ILE A 136 -14.44 -17.21 9.57
C ILE A 136 -15.09 -15.84 9.34
N LYS A 137 -15.88 -15.34 10.29
CA LYS A 137 -16.49 -14.00 10.19
C LYS A 137 -15.43 -12.90 10.12
N GLU A 138 -14.38 -12.99 10.94
CA GLU A 138 -13.29 -12.01 10.89
C GLU A 138 -12.46 -12.13 9.60
N TYR A 139 -12.13 -13.34 9.15
CA TYR A 139 -11.45 -13.53 7.86
C TYR A 139 -12.27 -12.99 6.68
N ASN A 140 -13.60 -13.16 6.67
CA ASN A 140 -14.45 -12.57 5.64
C ASN A 140 -14.38 -11.02 5.61
N LYS A 141 -14.23 -10.37 6.77
CA LYS A 141 -14.03 -8.92 6.84
C LYS A 141 -12.67 -8.52 6.27
N ALA A 142 -11.62 -9.28 6.58
CA ALA A 142 -10.29 -9.06 6.00
C ALA A 142 -10.31 -9.22 4.48
N ILE A 143 -10.92 -10.31 3.97
CA ILE A 143 -11.05 -10.59 2.53
C ILE A 143 -11.79 -9.47 1.80
N LYS A 144 -12.84 -8.90 2.41
CA LYS A 144 -13.58 -7.78 1.80
C LYS A 144 -12.69 -6.55 1.57
N LEU A 145 -11.65 -6.37 2.40
CA LEU A 145 -10.71 -5.25 2.31
C LEU A 145 -9.52 -5.55 1.39
N LYS A 146 -9.03 -6.79 1.42
CA LYS A 146 -7.88 -7.27 0.64
C LYS A 146 -8.19 -8.67 0.05
N PRO A 147 -8.93 -8.74 -1.07
CA PRO A 147 -9.39 -9.99 -1.66
C PRO A 147 -8.30 -10.75 -2.45
N ASP A 148 -7.12 -10.17 -2.55
CA ASP A 148 -5.94 -10.63 -3.27
C ASP A 148 -4.88 -11.28 -2.36
N GLU A 149 -5.16 -11.38 -1.05
CA GLU A 149 -4.27 -11.99 -0.06
C GLU A 149 -4.61 -13.49 0.10
N ASP A 150 -3.75 -14.35 -0.45
CA ASP A 150 -3.87 -15.81 -0.43
C ASP A 150 -4.04 -16.37 1.00
N VAL A 151 -3.24 -15.86 1.94
CA VAL A 151 -3.24 -16.31 3.34
C VAL A 151 -4.62 -16.19 4.01
N LEU A 152 -5.45 -15.23 3.62
CA LEU A 152 -6.77 -15.05 4.21
C LEU A 152 -7.72 -16.19 3.83
N TYR A 153 -7.66 -16.63 2.57
CA TYR A 153 -8.44 -17.76 2.09
C TYR A 153 -7.92 -19.06 2.69
N TYR A 154 -6.60 -19.26 2.75
CA TYR A 154 -6.01 -20.42 3.41
C TYR A 154 -6.45 -20.54 4.88
N LYS A 155 -6.34 -19.47 5.68
CA LYS A 155 -6.76 -19.51 7.09
C LYS A 155 -8.26 -19.72 7.25
N LYS A 156 -9.09 -19.15 6.38
CA LYS A 156 -10.53 -19.43 6.35
C LYS A 156 -10.81 -20.89 6.02
N GLY A 157 -10.11 -21.45 5.03
CA GLY A 157 -10.18 -22.87 4.66
C GLY A 157 -9.84 -23.78 5.83
N ASN A 158 -8.76 -23.50 6.56
CA ASN A 158 -8.40 -24.27 7.76
C ASN A 158 -9.52 -24.27 8.80
N SER A 159 -10.09 -23.10 9.10
CA SER A 159 -11.22 -23.01 10.04
C SER A 159 -12.46 -23.77 9.56
N LEU A 160 -12.74 -23.80 8.25
CA LEU A 160 -13.85 -24.58 7.67
C LEU A 160 -13.59 -26.09 7.78
N ALA A 161 -12.37 -26.54 7.49
CA ALA A 161 -11.97 -27.94 7.63
C ALA A 161 -12.08 -28.41 9.08
N PHE A 162 -11.68 -27.59 10.07
CA PHE A 162 -11.87 -27.92 11.49
C PHE A 162 -13.34 -28.05 11.91
N LEU A 163 -14.27 -27.47 11.15
CA LEU A 163 -15.72 -27.61 11.34
C LEU A 163 -16.31 -28.79 10.55
N GLY A 164 -15.48 -29.56 9.82
CA GLY A 164 -15.93 -30.63 8.93
C GLY A 164 -16.59 -30.14 7.64
N ARG A 165 -16.45 -28.86 7.30
CA ARG A 165 -17.03 -28.24 6.09
C ARG A 165 -16.02 -28.32 4.94
N TYR A 166 -15.67 -29.54 4.55
CA TYR A 166 -14.53 -29.81 3.69
C TYR A 166 -14.69 -29.27 2.26
N GLU A 167 -15.88 -29.33 1.66
CA GLU A 167 -16.12 -28.76 0.33
C GLU A 167 -15.89 -27.25 0.30
N GLU A 168 -16.38 -26.52 1.30
CA GLU A 168 -16.15 -25.07 1.40
C GLU A 168 -14.68 -24.74 1.72
N ALA A 169 -14.00 -25.62 2.46
CA ALA A 169 -12.57 -25.48 2.71
C ALA A 169 -11.78 -25.62 1.41
N ILE A 170 -12.11 -26.62 0.58
CA ILE A 170 -11.51 -26.85 -0.74
C ILE A 170 -11.65 -25.62 -1.63
N GLU A 171 -12.84 -25.01 -1.71
CA GLU A 171 -13.03 -23.75 -2.47
C GLU A 171 -12.12 -22.62 -1.96
N CYS A 172 -11.92 -22.52 -0.65
CA CYS A 172 -11.02 -21.54 -0.07
C CYS A 172 -9.55 -21.85 -0.40
N TYR A 173 -9.13 -23.11 -0.35
CA TYR A 173 -7.78 -23.49 -0.73
C TYR A 173 -7.53 -23.27 -2.21
N ASP A 174 -8.47 -23.60 -3.09
CA ASP A 174 -8.40 -23.29 -4.52
C ASP A 174 -8.22 -21.80 -4.76
N LYS A 175 -8.95 -20.96 -4.02
CA LYS A 175 -8.78 -19.52 -4.13
C LYS A 175 -7.39 -19.07 -3.66
N SER A 176 -6.89 -19.61 -2.56
CA SER A 176 -5.53 -19.36 -2.06
C SER A 176 -4.48 -19.77 -3.09
N ILE A 177 -4.59 -20.98 -3.65
CA ILE A 177 -3.68 -21.52 -4.67
C ILE A 177 -3.71 -20.69 -5.95
N SER A 178 -4.88 -20.22 -6.38
CA SER A 178 -4.99 -19.35 -7.57
C SER A 178 -4.28 -18.01 -7.39
N LEU A 179 -4.18 -17.52 -6.15
CA LEU A 179 -3.46 -16.29 -5.82
C LEU A 179 -1.96 -16.56 -5.61
N ASN A 180 -1.62 -17.71 -5.03
CA ASN A 180 -0.25 -18.14 -4.79
C ASN A 180 -0.08 -19.64 -5.13
N PRO A 181 0.31 -19.96 -6.37
CA PRO A 181 0.49 -21.35 -6.82
C PRO A 181 1.66 -22.09 -6.15
N GLU A 182 2.52 -21.41 -5.40
CA GLU A 182 3.65 -22.01 -4.66
C GLU A 182 3.30 -22.31 -3.19
N TYR A 183 2.04 -22.11 -2.78
CA TYR A 183 1.62 -22.32 -1.40
C TYR A 183 1.39 -23.81 -1.08
N ALA A 184 2.48 -24.54 -0.86
CA ALA A 184 2.46 -25.98 -0.57
C ALA A 184 1.48 -26.39 0.55
N ASP A 185 1.38 -25.62 1.63
CA ASP A 185 0.50 -25.95 2.77
C ASP A 185 -1.00 -25.91 2.36
N ALA A 186 -1.36 -25.08 1.38
CA ALA A 186 -2.73 -25.01 0.85
C ALA A 186 -3.07 -26.27 0.04
N TYR A 187 -2.13 -26.74 -0.79
CA TYR A 187 -2.25 -28.03 -1.49
C TYR A 187 -2.40 -29.19 -0.50
N ASN A 188 -1.53 -29.26 0.50
CA ASN A 188 -1.59 -30.31 1.52
C ASN A 188 -2.94 -30.32 2.26
N ASN A 189 -3.43 -29.16 2.70
CA ASN A 189 -4.70 -29.08 3.43
C ASN A 189 -5.93 -29.30 2.54
N LYS A 190 -5.83 -29.00 1.24
CA LYS A 190 -6.83 -29.39 0.25
C LYS A 190 -6.84 -30.91 0.06
N GLY A 191 -5.68 -31.54 -0.02
CA GLY A 191 -5.54 -33.00 -0.02
C GLY A 191 -6.16 -33.65 1.22
N ASN A 192 -5.90 -33.11 2.41
CA ASN A 192 -6.54 -33.57 3.66
C ASN A 192 -8.07 -33.48 3.58
N SER A 193 -8.59 -32.38 3.04
CA SER A 193 -10.04 -32.19 2.91
C SER A 193 -10.67 -33.14 1.89
N PHE A 194 -9.98 -33.47 0.79
CA PHE A 194 -10.43 -34.52 -0.12
C PHE A 194 -10.37 -35.90 0.52
N PHE A 195 -9.32 -36.19 1.28
CA PHE A 195 -9.18 -37.45 2.01
C PHE A 195 -10.32 -37.66 3.02
N ASP A 196 -10.67 -36.61 3.79
CA ASP A 196 -11.78 -36.66 4.74
C ASP A 196 -13.16 -36.80 4.06
N LEU A 197 -13.24 -36.44 2.77
CA LEU A 197 -14.40 -36.70 1.91
C LEU A 197 -14.33 -38.07 1.19
N GLU A 198 -13.36 -38.91 1.53
CA GLU A 198 -13.08 -40.21 0.91
C GLU A 198 -12.75 -40.14 -0.60
N LYS A 199 -12.28 -38.98 -1.08
CA LYS A 199 -11.85 -38.72 -2.46
C LYS A 199 -10.33 -38.89 -2.59
N TYR A 200 -9.89 -40.15 -2.51
CA TYR A 200 -8.48 -40.47 -2.35
C TYR A 200 -7.63 -40.14 -3.58
N GLU A 201 -8.16 -40.33 -4.79
CA GLU A 201 -7.46 -40.01 -6.02
C GLU A 201 -7.17 -38.50 -6.15
N GLU A 202 -8.16 -37.65 -5.85
CA GLU A 202 -7.97 -36.21 -5.83
C GLU A 202 -7.02 -35.78 -4.70
N ALA A 203 -7.11 -36.41 -3.52
CA ALA A 203 -6.19 -36.14 -2.42
C ALA A 203 -4.72 -36.39 -2.80
N LEU A 204 -4.43 -37.52 -3.46
CA LEU A 204 -3.09 -37.86 -3.93
C LEU A 204 -2.52 -36.83 -4.90
N VAL A 205 -3.34 -36.31 -5.83
CA VAL A 205 -2.91 -35.26 -6.77
C VAL A 205 -2.47 -34.00 -6.03
N GLU A 206 -3.23 -33.57 -5.02
CA GLU A 206 -2.89 -32.38 -4.24
C GLU A 206 -1.66 -32.61 -3.35
N TYR A 207 -1.51 -33.79 -2.75
CA TYR A 207 -0.32 -34.15 -1.96
C TYR A 207 0.95 -34.21 -2.81
N ASP A 208 0.89 -34.84 -3.98
CA ASP A 208 2.02 -34.89 -4.92
C ASP A 208 2.47 -33.47 -5.27
N LYS A 209 1.52 -32.56 -5.46
CA LYS A 209 1.85 -31.15 -5.73
C LYS A 209 2.48 -30.45 -4.53
N ALA A 210 1.99 -30.70 -3.31
CA ALA A 210 2.59 -30.17 -2.09
C ALA A 210 4.04 -30.65 -1.91
N ILE A 211 4.31 -31.92 -2.18
CA ILE A 211 5.65 -32.53 -2.09
C ILE A 211 6.57 -31.97 -3.17
N GLU A 212 6.08 -31.78 -4.40
CA GLU A 212 6.86 -31.14 -5.48
C GLU A 212 7.35 -29.74 -5.07
N LEU A 213 6.49 -28.96 -4.39
CA LEU A 213 6.80 -27.61 -3.94
C LEU A 213 7.68 -27.59 -2.68
N LYS A 214 7.48 -28.54 -1.75
CA LYS A 214 8.28 -28.70 -0.52
C LYS A 214 8.65 -30.18 -0.29
N PRO A 215 9.77 -30.65 -0.89
CA PRO A 215 10.16 -32.06 -0.81
C PRO A 215 10.57 -32.55 0.59
N ASN A 216 10.77 -31.63 1.54
CA ASN A 216 11.31 -31.92 2.88
C ASN A 216 10.25 -31.96 3.99
N ASP A 217 8.96 -31.79 3.65
CA ASP A 217 7.82 -31.84 4.58
C ASP A 217 7.01 -33.16 4.46
N ALA A 218 7.59 -34.19 3.83
CA ALA A 218 7.01 -35.52 3.63
C ALA A 218 7.32 -36.51 4.77
#